data_AF-A0A9D5REF7-F1
#
_entry.id   AF-A0A9D5REF7-F1
#
_cell.length_a   1.000
_cell.length_b   1.000
_cell.length_c   1.000
_cell.angle_alpha   90.00
_cell.angle_beta   90.00
_cell.angle_gamma   90.00
#
_symmetry.space_group_name_H-M   'P 1'
#
loop_
_entity.id
_entity.type
_entity.pdbx_description
1 polymer ?
#
loop_
_entity_poly.entity_id
_entity_poly.type
_entity_poly.pdbx_seq_one_letter_code
_entity_poly.pdbx_strand_id
1 'polypeptide(L)'
;VQEDQKVIVTGLYGVVRHPMYMSTLLLFLTMPLVLGSPLSFGIMLAYIPIIAKRIRNEEKVLEIGLSGYREYKERVRYKVIPFVW
;
A
#
# COMPACT_ATOMS: atom_id res chain seq x y z
N VAL A 1 1.04 14.78 8.08
CA VAL A 1 0.93 15.42 6.75
C VAL A 1 1.90 16.57 6.75
N GLN A 2 2.70 16.74 5.69
CA GLN A 2 3.63 17.88 5.58
C GLN A 2 2.89 19.13 5.09
N GLU A 3 3.34 20.30 5.51
CA GLU A 3 2.85 21.57 4.95
C GLU A 3 3.12 21.60 3.44
N ASP A 4 2.15 22.07 2.66
CA ASP A 4 2.14 22.07 1.17
C ASP A 4 2.15 20.71 0.46
N GLN A 5 1.93 19.61 1.19
CA GLN A 5 1.75 18.31 0.57
C GLN A 5 0.52 18.30 -0.35
N LYS A 6 0.69 17.85 -1.60
CA LYS A 6 -0.40 17.70 -2.58
C LYS A 6 -0.67 16.23 -2.89
N VAL A 7 -1.93 15.91 -3.18
CA VAL A 7 -2.31 14.56 -3.61
C VAL A 7 -1.85 14.35 -5.05
N ILE A 8 -1.01 13.33 -5.26
CA ILE A 8 -0.56 12.91 -6.59
C ILE A 8 -1.50 11.82 -7.09
N VAL A 9 -2.10 12.04 -8.26
CA VAL A 9 -3.08 11.11 -8.87
C VAL A 9 -2.64 10.58 -10.24
N THR A 10 -1.43 10.92 -10.66
CA THR A 10 -0.87 10.58 -11.97
C THR A 10 0.01 9.33 -11.90
N GLY A 11 0.19 8.65 -13.04
CA GLY A 11 1.01 7.44 -13.13
C GLY A 11 0.47 6.27 -12.29
N LEU A 12 1.35 5.58 -11.57
CA LEU A 12 1.00 4.41 -10.75
C LEU A 12 -0.01 4.74 -9.64
N TYR A 13 0.07 5.95 -9.08
CA TYR A 13 -0.89 6.45 -8.09
C TYR A 13 -2.31 6.63 -8.66
N GLY A 14 -2.48 6.66 -9.99
CA GLY A 14 -3.80 6.65 -10.63
C GLY A 14 -4.44 5.26 -10.72
N VAL A 15 -3.65 4.19 -10.55
CA VAL A 15 -4.12 2.79 -10.64
C VAL A 15 -4.33 2.20 -9.25
N VAL A 16 -3.38 2.41 -8.35
CA VAL A 16 -3.40 1.94 -6.96
C VAL A 16 -3.03 3.08 -6.02
N ARG A 17 -3.62 3.13 -4.82
CA ARG A 17 -3.31 4.17 -3.82
C ARG A 17 -1.89 4.05 -3.25
N HIS A 18 -1.37 2.82 -3.21
CA HIS A 18 -0.18 2.45 -2.45
C HIS A 18 0.82 1.64 -3.30
N PRO A 19 1.35 2.18 -4.42
CA PRO A 19 2.24 1.43 -5.32
C PRO A 19 3.58 1.04 -4.67
N MET A 20 4.06 1.83 -3.71
CA MET A 20 5.26 1.49 -2.93
C MET A 20 5.04 0.21 -2.11
N TYR A 21 3.88 0.08 -1.47
CA TYR A 21 3.53 -1.10 -0.67
C TYR A 21 3.36 -2.36 -1.54
N MET A 22 2.90 -2.20 -2.79
CA MET A 22 2.86 -3.29 -3.77
C MET A 22 4.28 -3.78 -4.08
N SER A 23 5.20 -2.84 -4.32
CA SER A 23 6.60 -3.14 -4.62
C SER A 23 7.28 -3.85 -3.44
N THR A 24 6.98 -3.44 -2.20
CA THR A 24 7.52 -4.12 -1.01
C THR A 24 6.96 -5.52 -0.84
N LEU A 25 5.66 -5.74 -1.07
CA LEU A 25 5.09 -7.09 -1.08
C LEU A 25 5.79 -8.01 -2.10
N LEU A 26 6.04 -7.53 -3.31
CA LEU A 26 6.79 -8.27 -4.31
C LEU A 26 8.22 -8.57 -3.85
N LEU A 27 8.92 -7.58 -3.28
CA LEU A 27 10.26 -7.79 -2.73
C LEU A 27 10.26 -8.85 -1.63
N PHE A 28 9.34 -8.81 -0.67
CA PHE A 28 9.25 -9.80 0.40
C PHE A 28 8.83 -11.19 -0.10
N LEU A 29 8.08 -11.26 -1.20
CA LEU A 29 7.76 -12.53 -1.86
C LEU A 29 9.00 -13.17 -2.50
N THR A 30 9.98 -12.38 -2.96
CA THR A 30 11.22 -12.96 -3.50
C THR A 30 12.06 -13.69 -2.45
N MET A 31 12.00 -13.28 -1.18
CA MET A 31 12.78 -13.90 -0.10
C MET A 31 12.52 -15.41 0.04
N PRO A 32 11.28 -15.91 0.27
CA PRO A 32 11.02 -17.33 0.37
C PRO A 32 11.34 -18.09 -0.92
N LEU A 33 11.19 -17.46 -2.09
CA LEU A 33 11.54 -18.07 -3.38
C LEU A 33 13.04 -18.29 -3.52
N VAL A 34 13.86 -17.30 -3.13
CA VAL A 34 15.33 -17.39 -3.20
C VAL A 34 15.89 -18.33 -2.13
N LEU A 35 15.32 -18.29 -0.92
CA LEU A 35 15.77 -19.12 0.22
C LEU A 35 15.26 -20.56 0.14
N GLY A 36 14.23 -20.84 -0.67
CA GLY A 36 13.57 -22.15 -0.73
C GLY A 36 12.96 -22.61 0.60
N SER A 37 12.68 -21.66 1.51
CA SER A 37 12.32 -21.96 2.90
C SER A 37 10.83 -21.75 3.17
N PRO A 38 10.10 -22.80 3.59
CA PRO A 38 8.70 -22.67 4.03
C PRO A 38 8.54 -21.72 5.23
N LEU A 39 9.56 -21.62 6.09
CA LEU A 39 9.53 -20.73 7.24
C LEU A 39 9.55 -19.25 6.82
N SER A 40 10.36 -18.91 5.82
CA SER A 40 10.37 -17.57 5.23
C SER A 40 9.01 -17.21 4.61
N PHE A 41 8.31 -18.20 4.05
CA PHE A 41 6.95 -18.00 3.53
C PHE A 41 5.95 -17.67 4.64
N GLY A 42 6.04 -18.36 5.80
CA GLY A 42 5.25 -18.05 6.99
C GLY A 42 5.48 -16.62 7.49
N ILE A 43 6.75 -16.17 7.53
CA ILE A 43 7.10 -14.79 7.91
C ILE A 43 6.51 -13.78 6.92
N MET A 44 6.61 -14.05 5.63
CA MET A 44 6.02 -13.21 4.58
C MET A 44 4.49 -13.10 4.73
N LEU A 45 3.79 -14.19 5.06
CA LEU A 45 2.35 -14.13 5.32
C LEU A 45 2.01 -13.28 6.55
N ALA A 46 2.83 -13.33 7.61
CA ALA A 46 2.65 -12.47 8.78
C ALA A 46 2.87 -10.98 8.49
N TYR A 47 3.62 -10.64 7.44
CA TYR A 47 3.84 -9.26 6.99
C TYR A 47 2.58 -8.61 6.39
N ILE A 48 1.72 -9.39 5.72
CA ILE A 48 0.49 -8.91 5.07
C ILE A 48 -0.46 -8.16 6.05
N PRO A 49 -0.85 -8.71 7.21
CA PRO A 49 -1.74 -7.99 8.14
C PRO A 49 -1.07 -6.75 8.74
N ILE A 50 0.25 -6.74 8.91
CA ILE A 50 1.01 -5.59 9.42
C ILE A 50 0.90 -4.43 8.43
N ILE A 51 1.14 -4.70 7.14
CA ILE A 51 1.08 -3.66 6.11
C ILE A 51 -0.36 -3.18 5.89
N ALA A 52 -1.34 -4.08 5.97
CA ALA A 52 -2.75 -3.72 5.89
C ALA A 52 -3.17 -2.77 7.03
N LYS A 53 -2.73 -3.05 8.27
CA LYS A 53 -2.97 -2.16 9.42
C LYS A 53 -2.30 -0.80 9.22
N ARG A 54 -1.06 -0.79 8.72
CA ARG A 54 -0.30 0.44 8.46
C ARG A 54 -0.97 1.31 7.41
N ILE A 55 -1.37 0.74 6.29
CA ILE A 55 -2.10 1.44 5.22
C ILE A 55 -3.40 2.05 5.76
N ARG A 56 -4.18 1.30 6.55
CA ARG A 56 -5.42 1.83 7.15
C ARG A 56 -5.16 3.01 8.08
N ASN A 57 -4.08 2.97 8.85
CA ASN A 57 -3.72 4.09 9.72
C ASN A 57 -3.27 5.30 8.92
N GLU A 58 -2.46 5.08 7.89
CA GLU A 58 -2.00 6.14 6.98
C GLU A 58 -3.17 6.79 6.24
N GLU A 59 -4.09 6.01 5.67
CA GLU A 59 -5.29 6.54 5.01
C GLU A 59 -6.13 7.39 5.95
N LYS A 60 -6.27 7.03 7.23
CA LYS A 60 -6.98 7.86 8.23
C LYS A 60 -6.28 9.19 8.46
N VAL A 61 -4.95 9.19 8.58
CA VAL A 61 -4.17 10.42 8.78
C VAL A 61 -4.25 11.31 7.54
N LEU A 62 -4.22 10.73 6.34
CA LEU A 62 -4.35 11.46 5.08
C LEU A 62 -5.77 12.01 4.87
N GLU A 63 -6.81 11.27 5.21
CA GLU A 63 -8.20 11.77 5.15
C GLU A 63 -8.44 12.98 6.06
N ILE A 64 -7.79 13.03 7.22
CA ILE A 64 -7.93 14.13 8.18
C ILE A 64 -7.06 15.33 7.79
N GLY A 65 -5.82 15.08 7.37
CA GLY A 65 -4.81 16.13 7.22
C GLY A 65 -4.55 16.60 5.80
N LEU A 66 -5.00 15.87 4.77
CA LEU A 66 -4.68 16.17 3.36
C LEU A 66 -5.97 16.45 2.57
N SER A 67 -6.16 17.71 2.21
CA SER A 67 -7.27 18.14 1.35
C SER A 67 -7.18 17.47 -0.04
N GLY A 68 -8.31 17.02 -0.57
CA GLY A 68 -8.37 16.28 -1.85
C GLY A 68 -8.13 14.77 -1.74
N TYR A 69 -7.73 14.25 -0.57
CA TYR A 69 -7.44 12.82 -0.42
C TYR A 69 -8.71 11.95 -0.44
N ARG A 70 -9.84 12.50 0.04
CA ARG A 70 -11.12 11.79 0.05
C ARG A 70 -11.63 11.57 -1.37
N GLU A 71 -11.57 12.61 -2.21
CA GLU A 71 -11.91 12.57 -3.62
C GLU A 71 -10.98 11.61 -4.38
N TYR A 72 -9.69 11.63 -4.05
CA TYR A 72 -8.73 10.68 -4.61
C TYR A 72 -9.07 9.22 -4.26
N LYS A 73 -9.48 8.96 -3.01
CA LYS A 73 -9.85 7.62 -2.55
C LYS A 73 -11.08 7.09 -3.29
N GLU A 74 -12.03 7.96 -3.63
CA GLU A 74 -13.21 7.61 -4.43
C GLU A 74 -12.85 7.28 -5.88
N ARG A 75 -11.90 8.04 -6.46
CA ARG A 75 -11.41 7.83 -7.83
C ARG A 75 -10.59 6.54 -7.97
N VAL A 76 -9.64 6.30 -7.06
CA VAL A 76 -8.72 5.16 -7.11
C VAL A 76 -9.14 4.15 -6.06
N ARG A 77 -9.91 3.12 -6.46
CA ARG A 77 -10.53 2.16 -5.53
C ARG A 77 -9.54 1.14 -4.94
N TYR A 78 -8.52 0.76 -5.69
CA TYR A 78 -7.57 -0.28 -5.30
C TYR A 78 -6.51 0.26 -4.33
N LYS A 79 -6.27 -0.45 -3.22
CA LYS A 79 -5.23 -0.08 -2.26
C LYS A 79 -3.85 -0.39 -2.82
N VAL A 80 -3.54 -1.68 -2.96
CA VAL A 80 -2.19 -2.18 -3.23
C VAL A 80 -2.13 -3.06 -4.46
N ILE A 81 -3.04 -4.02 -4.58
CA ILE A 81 -3.10 -4.95 -5.71
C ILE A 81 -4.37 -4.61 -6.51
N PRO A 82 -4.26 -4.37 -7.82
CA PRO A 82 -5.45 -4.23 -8.68
C PRO A 82 -6.35 -5.45 -8.51
N PHE A 83 -7.67 -5.24 -8.50
CA PHE A 83 -8.69 -6.30 -8.33
C PHE A 83 -8.80 -6.92 -6.93
N VAL A 84 -7.97 -6.50 -5.96
CA VAL A 84 -8.08 -6.87 -4.53
C VAL A 84 -8.44 -5.63 -3.70
N TRP A 85 -9.52 -5.72 -2.92
CA TRP A 85 -10.14 -4.58 -2.20
C TRP A 85 -9.52 -4.26 -0.83
#